data_AF-A0A556M7I5-F1
#
_entry.id   AF-A0A556M7I5-F1
#
_cell.length_a   1.000
_cell.length_b   1.000
_cell.length_c   1.000
_cell.angle_alpha   90.00
_cell.angle_beta   90.00
_cell.angle_gamma   90.00
#
_symmetry.space_group_name_H-M   'P 1'
#
loop_
_entity.id
_entity.type
_entity.pdbx_description
1 polymer ?
#
loop_
_entity_poly.entity_id
_entity_poly.type
_entity_poly.pdbx_seq_one_letter_code
_entity_poly.pdbx_strand_id
1 'polypeptide(L)'
;MKNNRLIRFLIRQEKKAVDWKARNGLNILRVSLGLVFIWFGILKFFPGVSAAEVIAGKTIAKLTFGFVQPRFSMPVLAIWECTIGLGLISKKWLTLTLALLYLQMAGTFLPLFFFPHETFTSSVLVPTLLGQYIIKNIVLMSGGIVIGATVKGGRLTSRPDVPLKPAKAGTLIVSINR
;
A
#
# COMPACT_ATOMS: atom_id res chain seq x y z
N MET A 1 -1.04 -8.71 -47.16
CA MET A 1 -2.24 -8.01 -46.61
C MET A 1 -2.75 -8.51 -45.24
N LYS A 2 -2.53 -9.79 -44.84
CA LYS A 2 -3.06 -10.34 -43.57
C LYS A 2 -2.36 -9.82 -42.29
N ASN A 3 -1.05 -9.55 -42.36
CA ASN A 3 -0.25 -9.00 -41.24
C ASN A 3 -0.77 -7.65 -40.70
N ASN A 4 -1.17 -6.72 -41.57
CA ASN A 4 -1.64 -5.39 -41.14
C ASN A 4 -2.97 -5.40 -40.40
N ARG A 5 -3.79 -6.46 -40.52
CA ARG A 5 -5.02 -6.58 -39.70
C ARG A 5 -4.72 -7.14 -38.32
N LEU A 6 -3.86 -8.15 -38.25
CA LEU A 6 -3.47 -8.77 -36.98
C LEU A 6 -2.71 -7.77 -36.09
N ILE A 7 -1.73 -7.05 -36.65
CA ILE A 7 -0.96 -6.03 -35.92
C ILE A 7 -1.89 -4.93 -35.37
N ARG A 8 -2.82 -4.42 -36.19
CA ARG A 8 -3.80 -3.40 -35.75
C ARG A 8 -4.75 -3.93 -34.67
N PHE A 9 -5.11 -5.20 -34.73
CA PHE A 9 -5.91 -5.83 -33.68
C PHE A 9 -5.13 -5.93 -32.37
N LEU A 10 -3.89 -6.43 -32.40
CA LEU A 10 -3.04 -6.54 -31.20
C LEU A 10 -2.81 -5.19 -30.52
N ILE A 11 -2.47 -4.15 -31.29
CA ILE A 11 -2.29 -2.77 -30.77
C ILE A 11 -3.58 -2.25 -30.12
N ARG A 12 -4.74 -2.53 -30.71
CA ARG A 12 -6.04 -2.14 -30.13
C ARG A 12 -6.31 -2.86 -28.80
N GLN A 13 -5.98 -4.15 -28.71
CA GLN A 13 -6.18 -4.92 -27.48
C GLN A 13 -5.22 -4.46 -26.38
N GLU A 14 -3.96 -4.22 -26.72
CA GLU A 14 -2.96 -3.67 -25.81
C GLU A 14 -3.43 -2.32 -25.24
N LYS A 15 -3.86 -1.39 -26.11
CA LYS A 15 -4.36 -0.09 -25.67
C LYS A 15 -5.56 -0.21 -24.72
N LYS A 16 -6.53 -1.07 -25.05
CA LYS A 16 -7.69 -1.34 -24.17
C LYS A 16 -7.24 -1.89 -22.82
N ALA A 17 -6.27 -2.80 -22.81
CA ALA A 17 -5.75 -3.39 -21.59
C ALA A 17 -5.03 -2.33 -20.71
N VAL A 18 -4.22 -1.46 -21.31
CA VAL A 18 -3.53 -0.38 -20.58
C VAL A 18 -4.53 0.63 -20.03
N ASP A 19 -5.53 1.05 -20.84
CA ASP A 19 -6.59 1.96 -20.40
C ASP A 19 -7.38 1.38 -19.21
N TRP A 20 -7.66 0.07 -19.22
CA TRP A 20 -8.34 -0.61 -18.12
C TRP A 20 -7.47 -0.66 -16.85
N LYS A 21 -6.18 -0.97 -16.98
CA LYS A 21 -5.21 -0.99 -15.86
C LYS A 21 -5.07 0.40 -15.24
N ALA A 22 -5.00 1.45 -16.04
CA ALA A 22 -4.91 2.83 -15.55
C ALA A 22 -6.15 3.24 -14.74
N ARG A 23 -7.35 2.82 -15.18
CA ARG A 23 -8.62 3.15 -14.50
C ARG A 23 -8.86 2.34 -13.23
N ASN A 24 -8.48 1.06 -13.22
CA ASN A 24 -8.86 0.13 -12.14
C ASN A 24 -7.71 -0.27 -11.22
N GLY A 25 -6.46 -0.27 -11.70
CA GLY A 25 -5.31 -0.83 -11.00
C GLY A 25 -5.10 -0.24 -9.62
N LEU A 26 -5.25 1.08 -9.48
CA LEU A 26 -5.12 1.76 -8.19
C LEU A 26 -6.24 1.41 -7.21
N ASN A 27 -7.48 1.27 -7.70
CA ASN A 27 -8.60 0.86 -6.86
C ASN A 27 -8.43 -0.60 -6.40
N ILE A 28 -7.99 -1.49 -7.29
CA ILE A 28 -7.68 -2.89 -6.96
C ILE A 28 -6.57 -2.93 -5.92
N LEU A 29 -5.45 -2.25 -6.15
CA LEU A 29 -4.33 -2.18 -5.21
C LEU A 29 -4.79 -1.74 -3.82
N ARG A 30 -5.57 -0.67 -3.74
CA ARG A 30 -6.07 -0.14 -2.47
C ARG A 30 -6.99 -1.13 -1.74
N VAL A 31 -7.92 -1.75 -2.45
CA VAL A 31 -8.84 -2.75 -1.86
C VAL A 31 -8.07 -3.99 -1.42
N SER A 32 -7.13 -4.48 -2.24
CA SER A 32 -6.27 -5.62 -1.88
C SER A 32 -5.45 -5.34 -0.63
N LEU A 33 -4.80 -4.16 -0.54
CA LEU A 33 -4.09 -3.77 0.68
C LEU A 33 -5.05 -3.72 1.88
N GLY A 34 -6.21 -3.07 1.73
CA GLY A 34 -7.17 -2.95 2.82
C GLY A 34 -7.68 -4.31 3.35
N LEU A 35 -7.99 -5.24 2.44
CA LEU A 35 -8.40 -6.60 2.78
C LEU A 35 -7.29 -7.37 3.51
N VAL A 36 -6.04 -7.26 3.05
CA VAL A 36 -4.88 -7.90 3.68
C VAL A 36 -4.72 -7.40 5.12
N PHE A 37 -4.81 -6.09 5.35
CA PHE A 37 -4.70 -5.51 6.69
C PHE A 37 -5.86 -5.92 7.62
N ILE A 38 -7.10 -5.92 7.12
CA ILE A 38 -8.25 -6.39 7.90
C ILE A 38 -8.09 -7.87 8.25
N TRP A 39 -7.71 -8.70 7.28
CA TRP A 39 -7.57 -10.14 7.49
C TRP A 39 -6.50 -10.44 8.56
N PHE A 40 -5.31 -9.85 8.43
CA PHE A 40 -4.24 -10.02 9.42
C PHE A 40 -4.59 -9.41 10.78
N GLY A 41 -5.29 -8.28 10.80
CA GLY A 41 -5.78 -7.68 12.03
C GLY A 41 -6.79 -8.56 12.75
N ILE A 42 -7.77 -9.13 12.03
CA ILE A 42 -8.78 -10.03 12.60
C ILE A 42 -8.11 -11.27 13.21
N LEU A 43 -7.14 -11.86 12.51
CA LEU A 43 -6.43 -13.04 13.02
C LEU A 43 -5.73 -12.79 14.36
N LYS A 44 -5.31 -11.57 14.65
CA LYS A 44 -4.65 -11.20 15.92
C LYS A 44 -5.59 -11.13 17.13
N PHE A 45 -6.91 -11.16 16.93
CA PHE A 45 -7.85 -11.31 18.05
C PHE A 45 -7.93 -12.76 18.54
N PHE A 46 -7.47 -13.72 17.74
CA PHE A 46 -7.50 -15.15 18.07
C PHE A 46 -6.11 -15.60 18.52
N PRO A 47 -5.87 -15.80 19.83
CA PRO A 47 -4.55 -16.14 20.33
C PRO A 47 -4.09 -17.52 19.84
N GLY A 48 -2.84 -17.62 19.39
CA GLY A 48 -2.18 -18.90 19.07
C GLY A 48 -2.29 -19.35 17.61
N VAL A 49 -2.83 -18.51 16.72
CA VAL A 49 -3.08 -18.88 15.32
C VAL A 49 -1.93 -18.46 14.39
N SER A 50 -1.05 -17.54 14.80
CA SER A 50 -0.02 -16.95 13.92
C SER A 50 1.38 -16.90 14.54
N ALA A 51 2.37 -17.43 13.82
CA ALA A 51 3.79 -17.29 14.18
C ALA A 51 4.25 -15.81 14.26
N ALA A 52 3.60 -14.92 13.50
CA ALA A 52 3.93 -13.49 13.49
C ALA A 52 3.47 -12.77 14.78
N GLU A 53 2.45 -13.28 15.48
CA GLU A 53 1.98 -12.73 16.75
C GLU A 53 3.04 -12.85 17.84
N VAL A 54 3.71 -14.01 17.93
CA VAL A 54 4.71 -14.27 18.97
C VAL A 54 5.89 -13.30 18.84
N ILE A 55 6.39 -13.06 17.63
CA ILE A 55 7.50 -12.13 17.40
C ILE A 55 7.07 -10.67 17.54
N ALA A 56 5.88 -10.30 17.08
CA ALA A 56 5.34 -8.95 17.28
C ALA A 56 5.22 -8.63 18.78
N GLY A 57 4.68 -9.56 19.57
CA GLY A 57 4.60 -9.45 21.03
C GLY A 57 5.98 -9.33 21.69
N LYS A 58 6.95 -10.19 21.32
CA LYS A 58 8.34 -10.11 21.82
C LYS A 58 9.00 -8.77 21.48
N THR A 59 8.75 -8.24 20.29
CA THR A 59 9.32 -6.97 19.83
C THR A 59 8.75 -5.79 20.59
N ILE A 60 7.44 -5.78 20.83
CA ILE A 60 6.81 -4.73 21.63
C ILE A 60 7.25 -4.81 23.09
N ALA A 61 7.35 -6.02 23.66
CA ALA A 61 7.89 -6.20 24.99
C ALA A 61 9.34 -5.66 25.07
N LYS A 62 10.20 -5.96 24.08
CA LYS A 62 11.58 -5.47 24.05
C LYS A 62 11.67 -3.94 23.88
N LEU A 63 10.85 -3.36 23.01
CA LEU A 63 10.78 -1.90 22.79
C LEU A 63 10.24 -1.15 24.01
N THR A 64 9.35 -1.78 24.76
CA THR A 64 8.76 -1.20 25.98
C THR A 64 9.53 -1.61 27.23
N PHE A 65 10.74 -2.17 27.11
CA PHE A 65 11.54 -2.67 28.23
C PHE A 65 10.79 -3.64 29.16
N GLY A 66 9.81 -4.37 28.61
CA GLY A 66 8.96 -5.32 29.32
C GLY A 66 7.71 -4.72 29.97
N PHE A 67 7.49 -3.40 29.86
CA PHE A 67 6.33 -2.74 30.47
C PHE A 67 5.00 -3.14 29.82
N VAL A 68 4.99 -3.35 28.51
CA VAL A 68 3.77 -3.74 27.79
C VAL A 68 3.83 -5.22 27.45
N GLN A 69 2.97 -5.99 28.12
CA GLN A 69 2.84 -7.42 27.85
C GLN A 69 2.17 -7.66 26.48
N PRO A 70 2.57 -8.72 25.75
CA PRO A 70 1.96 -9.13 24.48
C PRO A 70 0.42 -9.21 24.53
N ARG A 71 -0.14 -9.57 25.70
CA ARG A 71 -1.58 -9.67 25.94
C ARG A 71 -2.33 -8.36 25.70
N PHE A 72 -1.70 -7.20 25.92
CA PHE A 72 -2.30 -5.89 25.70
C PHE A 72 -1.89 -5.28 24.35
N SER A 73 -0.66 -5.54 23.90
CA SER A 73 -0.19 -4.98 22.63
C SER A 73 -0.82 -5.65 21.41
N MET A 74 -1.12 -6.94 21.47
CA MET A 74 -1.68 -7.68 20.33
C MET A 74 -3.09 -7.21 19.93
N PRO A 75 -4.06 -7.02 20.85
CA PRO A 75 -5.35 -6.44 20.52
C PRO A 75 -5.25 -4.99 19.99
N VAL A 76 -4.33 -4.18 20.53
CA VAL A 76 -4.11 -2.81 20.04
C VAL A 76 -3.60 -2.83 18.60
N LEU A 77 -2.63 -3.70 18.29
CA LEU A 77 -2.17 -3.91 16.92
C LEU A 77 -3.28 -4.43 16.00
N ALA A 78 -4.14 -5.33 16.48
CA ALA A 78 -5.27 -5.86 15.73
C ALA A 78 -6.25 -4.73 15.34
N ILE A 79 -6.62 -3.89 16.30
CA ILE A 79 -7.47 -2.71 16.06
C ILE A 79 -6.79 -1.74 15.10
N TRP A 80 -5.48 -1.51 15.25
CA TRP A 80 -4.70 -0.63 14.38
C TRP A 80 -4.72 -1.10 12.93
N GLU A 81 -4.47 -2.39 12.68
CA GLU A 81 -4.49 -2.97 11.34
C GLU A 81 -5.88 -2.96 10.71
N CYS A 82 -6.92 -3.30 11.47
CA CYS A 82 -8.30 -3.18 11.03
C CYS A 82 -8.65 -1.73 10.66
N THR A 83 -8.21 -0.75 11.46
CA THR A 83 -8.44 0.67 11.21
C THR A 83 -7.76 1.13 9.92
N ILE A 84 -6.51 0.70 9.68
CA ILE A 84 -5.80 0.97 8.42
C ILE A 84 -6.59 0.38 7.25
N GLY A 85 -6.98 -0.89 7.34
CA GLY A 85 -7.63 -1.57 6.22
C GLY A 85 -9.01 -0.99 5.90
N LEU A 86 -9.80 -0.65 6.91
CA LEU A 86 -11.07 0.04 6.74
C LEU A 86 -10.90 1.46 6.18
N GLY A 87 -9.86 2.19 6.60
CA GLY A 87 -9.51 3.50 6.05
C GLY A 87 -9.15 3.44 4.57
N LEU A 88 -8.37 2.44 4.16
CA LEU A 88 -7.99 2.22 2.77
C LEU A 88 -9.21 1.89 1.90
N ILE A 89 -10.09 1.00 2.36
CA ILE A 89 -11.29 0.63 1.60
C ILE A 89 -12.28 1.81 1.50
N SER A 90 -12.51 2.50 2.62
CA SER A 90 -13.50 3.59 2.70
C SER A 90 -13.06 4.88 2.01
N LYS A 91 -11.78 5.02 1.62
CA LYS A 91 -11.15 6.24 1.06
C LYS A 91 -11.25 7.48 1.94
N LYS A 92 -11.64 7.30 3.20
CA LYS A 92 -11.84 8.37 4.18
C LYS A 92 -10.50 8.61 4.88
N TRP A 93 -10.08 9.88 4.96
CA TRP A 93 -8.87 10.28 5.69
C TRP A 93 -7.60 9.56 5.22
N LEU A 94 -7.46 9.33 3.90
CA LEU A 94 -6.37 8.54 3.32
C LEU A 94 -4.97 9.01 3.75
N THR A 95 -4.75 10.31 3.90
CA THR A 95 -3.47 10.84 4.41
C THR A 95 -3.13 10.27 5.79
N LEU A 96 -4.10 10.27 6.70
CA LEU A 96 -3.94 9.73 8.04
C LEU A 96 -3.78 8.22 8.00
N THR A 97 -4.62 7.51 7.23
CA THR A 97 -4.53 6.06 7.05
C THR A 97 -3.15 5.63 6.55
N LEU A 98 -2.58 6.35 5.59
CA LEU A 98 -1.25 6.04 5.07
C LEU A 98 -0.15 6.35 6.08
N ALA A 99 -0.28 7.42 6.87
CA ALA A 99 0.65 7.69 7.97
C ALA A 99 0.65 6.54 8.99
N LEU A 100 -0.54 6.05 9.38
CA LEU A 100 -0.69 4.88 10.26
C LEU A 100 -0.09 3.61 9.64
N LEU A 101 -0.29 3.42 8.33
CA LEU A 101 0.31 2.31 7.57
C LEU A 101 1.83 2.36 7.60
N TYR A 102 2.45 3.51 7.32
CA TYR A 102 3.91 3.63 7.33
C TYR A 102 4.50 3.44 8.73
N LEU A 103 3.82 3.94 9.77
CA LEU A 103 4.25 3.71 11.14
C LEU A 103 4.19 2.21 11.49
N GLN A 104 3.09 1.54 11.13
CA GLN A 104 2.95 0.09 11.31
C GLN A 104 4.04 -0.67 10.56
N MET A 105 4.31 -0.32 9.29
CA MET A 105 5.35 -0.96 8.50
C MET A 105 6.74 -0.76 9.11
N ALA A 106 7.08 0.44 9.60
CA ALA A 106 8.34 0.65 10.29
C ALA A 106 8.48 -0.28 11.52
N GLY A 107 7.42 -0.44 12.29
CA GLY A 107 7.36 -1.36 13.43
C GLY A 107 7.60 -2.82 13.05
N THR A 108 7.07 -3.28 11.91
CA THR A 108 7.24 -4.69 11.48
C THR A 108 8.65 -5.02 10.98
N PHE A 109 9.49 -4.03 10.65
CA PHE A 109 10.91 -4.25 10.30
C PHE A 109 11.84 -4.33 11.52
N LEU A 110 11.44 -3.78 12.67
CA LEU A 110 12.24 -3.79 13.90
C LEU A 110 12.73 -5.19 14.34
N PRO A 111 11.96 -6.29 14.20
CA PRO A 111 12.43 -7.62 14.56
C PRO A 111 13.66 -8.07 13.79
N LEU A 112 13.88 -7.60 12.54
CA LEU A 112 15.08 -7.94 11.76
C LEU A 112 16.37 -7.46 12.45
N PHE A 113 16.29 -6.36 13.18
CA PHE A 113 17.41 -5.78 13.91
C PHE A 113 17.49 -6.29 15.35
N PHE A 114 16.35 -6.46 16.03
CA PHE A 114 16.32 -6.87 17.43
C PHE A 114 16.42 -8.38 17.67
N PHE A 115 16.00 -9.20 16.70
CA PHE A 115 15.98 -10.66 16.78
C PHE A 115 16.52 -11.32 15.50
N PRO A 116 17.75 -10.99 15.07
CA PRO A 116 18.33 -11.52 13.84
C PRO A 116 18.40 -13.05 13.84
N HIS A 117 18.57 -13.69 15.00
CA HIS A 117 18.59 -15.15 15.15
C HIS A 117 17.25 -15.84 14.89
N GLU A 118 16.11 -15.13 15.01
CA GLU A 118 14.79 -15.69 14.66
C GLU A 118 14.41 -15.35 13.21
N THR A 119 14.98 -14.28 12.64
CA THR A 119 14.65 -13.80 11.29
C THR A 119 15.61 -14.30 10.20
N PHE A 120 16.83 -14.71 10.57
CA PHE A 120 17.85 -15.24 9.67
C PHE A 120 18.36 -16.59 10.19
N THR A 121 18.69 -17.51 9.28
CA THR A 121 19.19 -18.83 9.66
C THR A 121 20.68 -18.79 10.01
N SER A 122 21.54 -18.84 8.99
CA SER A 122 23.00 -18.95 9.15
C SER A 122 23.74 -17.71 8.65
N SER A 123 23.08 -16.89 7.84
CA SER A 123 23.62 -15.67 7.25
C SER A 123 22.50 -14.66 7.01
N VAL A 124 22.83 -13.37 7.01
CA VAL A 124 21.89 -12.26 6.71
C VAL A 124 21.28 -12.41 5.30
N LEU A 125 21.92 -13.18 4.41
CA LEU A 125 21.43 -13.46 3.06
C LEU A 125 20.34 -14.55 3.01
N VAL A 126 20.14 -15.31 4.10
CA VAL A 126 19.16 -16.41 4.15
C VAL A 126 18.13 -16.14 5.26
N PRO A 127 17.04 -15.42 4.94
CA PRO A 127 15.97 -15.17 5.89
C PRO A 127 15.15 -16.45 6.17
N THR A 128 14.75 -16.63 7.42
CA THR A 128 13.76 -17.65 7.82
C THR A 128 12.40 -17.36 7.16
N LEU A 129 11.44 -18.28 7.26
CA LEU A 129 10.07 -18.03 6.80
C LEU A 129 9.53 -16.71 7.39
N LEU A 130 9.80 -16.46 8.67
CA LEU A 130 9.42 -15.21 9.32
C LEU A 130 10.14 -14.00 8.74
N GLY A 131 11.46 -14.07 8.55
CA GLY A 131 12.21 -13.00 7.90
C GLY A 131 11.69 -12.69 6.50
N GLN A 132 11.32 -13.71 5.72
CA GLN A 132 10.71 -13.56 4.40
C GLN A 132 9.35 -12.85 4.47
N TYR A 133 8.51 -13.19 5.46
CA TYR A 133 7.24 -12.48 5.67
C TYR A 133 7.46 -11.00 5.96
N ILE A 134 8.43 -10.66 6.81
CA ILE A 134 8.75 -9.26 7.12
C ILE A 134 9.28 -8.52 5.87
N ILE A 135 10.23 -9.11 5.16
CA ILE A 135 10.84 -8.49 3.97
C ILE A 135 9.79 -8.22 2.88
N LYS A 136 8.81 -9.13 2.71
CA LYS A 136 7.71 -8.93 1.76
C LYS A 136 6.84 -7.70 2.05
N ASN A 137 6.86 -7.14 3.26
CA ASN A 137 6.12 -5.90 3.60
C ASN A 137 6.60 -4.68 2.79
N ILE A 138 7.80 -4.72 2.19
CA ILE A 138 8.27 -3.68 1.25
C ILE A 138 7.29 -3.51 0.08
N VAL A 139 6.63 -4.59 -0.36
CA VAL A 139 5.60 -4.54 -1.41
C VAL A 139 4.36 -3.76 -0.94
N LEU A 140 3.93 -3.96 0.31
CA LEU A 140 2.80 -3.22 0.89
C LEU A 140 3.14 -1.74 1.06
N MET A 141 4.36 -1.43 1.50
CA MET A 141 4.85 -0.06 1.60
C MET A 141 4.86 0.63 0.22
N SER A 142 5.35 -0.07 -0.80
CA SER A 142 5.35 0.42 -2.18
C SER A 142 3.93 0.69 -2.69
N GLY A 143 2.98 -0.20 -2.37
CA GLY A 143 1.57 0.02 -2.65
C GLY A 143 1.01 1.26 -1.94
N GLY A 144 1.39 1.47 -0.68
CA GLY A 144 1.06 2.67 0.10
C GLY A 144 1.57 3.96 -0.56
N ILE A 145 2.80 3.96 -1.08
CA ILE A 145 3.40 5.12 -1.77
C ILE A 145 2.60 5.47 -3.03
N VAL A 146 2.29 4.46 -3.85
CA VAL A 146 1.49 4.65 -5.07
C VAL A 146 0.10 5.18 -4.76
N ILE A 147 -0.55 4.68 -3.71
CA ILE A 147 -1.83 5.22 -3.24
C ILE A 147 -1.67 6.66 -2.72
N GLY A 148 -0.60 6.94 -1.97
CA GLY A 148 -0.24 8.25 -1.45
C GLY A 148 -0.11 9.33 -2.51
N ALA A 149 0.51 8.99 -3.64
CA ALA A 149 0.65 9.91 -4.78
C ALA A 149 -0.71 10.38 -5.34
N THR A 150 -1.79 9.66 -5.07
CA THR A 150 -3.14 9.96 -5.60
C THR A 150 -4.08 10.62 -4.60
N VAL A 151 -3.64 10.83 -3.35
CA VAL A 151 -4.48 11.37 -2.27
C VAL A 151 -5.02 12.77 -2.59
N LYS A 152 -4.29 13.57 -3.37
CA LYS A 152 -4.72 14.91 -3.82
C LYS A 152 -5.55 14.90 -5.12
N GLY A 153 -6.14 13.76 -5.48
CA GLY A 153 -6.95 13.61 -6.70
C GLY A 153 -6.17 13.22 -7.96
N GLY A 154 -4.90 12.82 -7.80
CA GLY A 154 -4.09 12.29 -8.89
C GLY A 154 -4.71 11.02 -9.49
N ARG A 155 -4.61 10.86 -10.81
CA ARG A 155 -5.11 9.68 -11.53
C ARG A 155 -3.96 9.06 -12.32
N LEU A 156 -3.90 7.73 -12.34
CA LEU A 156 -3.01 7.01 -13.23
C LEU A 156 -3.54 7.16 -14.67
N THR A 157 -2.73 7.73 -15.56
CA THR A 157 -3.08 7.91 -16.98
C THR A 157 -2.34 6.89 -17.83
N SER A 158 -3.00 6.42 -18.89
CA SER A 158 -2.45 5.45 -19.85
C SER A 158 -1.69 6.11 -21.01
N ARG A 159 -1.65 7.45 -21.06
CA ARG A 159 -1.01 8.23 -22.12
C ARG A 159 0.06 9.12 -21.50
N PRO A 160 1.21 9.34 -22.17
CA PRO A 160 2.09 10.43 -21.80
C PRO A 160 1.28 11.73 -21.89
N ASP A 161 1.37 12.56 -20.85
CA ASP A 161 0.70 13.86 -20.79
C ASP A 161 1.13 14.68 -22.02
N VAL A 162 0.25 14.77 -23.01
CA VAL A 162 0.23 15.95 -23.88
C VAL A 162 -0.27 17.05 -22.97
N PRO A 163 0.50 18.12 -22.71
CA PRO A 163 0.02 19.22 -21.89
C PRO A 163 -1.34 19.64 -22.43
N LEU A 164 -2.36 19.69 -21.57
CA LEU A 164 -3.64 20.31 -21.93
C LEU A 164 -3.30 21.73 -22.38
N LYS A 165 -3.32 21.96 -23.71
CA LYS A 165 -3.20 23.28 -24.29
C LYS A 165 -4.28 24.11 -23.57
N PRO A 166 -3.93 25.19 -22.84
CA PRO A 166 -4.93 25.98 -22.15
C PRO A 166 -5.96 26.39 -23.20
N ALA A 167 -7.23 26.08 -22.92
CA ALA A 167 -8.32 26.57 -23.75
C ALA A 167 -8.13 28.08 -23.88
N LYS A 168 -7.99 28.58 -25.10
CA LYS A 168 -7.90 30.02 -25.37
C LYS A 168 -9.14 30.64 -24.74
N ALA A 169 -8.97 31.31 -23.61
CA ALA A 169 -9.99 32.18 -23.05
C ALA A 169 -10.28 33.23 -24.12
N GLY A 170 -11.56 33.32 -24.51
CA GLY A 170 -12.01 34.18 -25.57
C GLY A 170 -11.61 35.63 -25.34
N THR A 171 -11.16 36.25 -26.44
CA THR A 171 -11.40 37.64 -26.82
C THR A 171 -12.32 38.40 -25.85
N LEU A 172 -11.72 39.16 -24.94
CA LEU A 172 -12.36 40.32 -24.31
C LEU A 172 -11.77 41.56 -24.99
N ILE A 173 -12.41 41.97 -26.08
CA ILE A 173 -12.26 43.33 -26.62
C ILE A 173 -12.98 44.24 -25.63
N VAL A 174 -12.22 44.92 -24.78
CA VAL A 174 -12.75 46.07 -24.04
C VAL A 174 -12.55 47.28 -24.94
N SER A 175 -13.60 47.62 -25.68
CA SER A 175 -13.80 48.95 -26.25
C SER A 175 -14.01 49.93 -25.10
N ILE A 176 -13.07 50.85 -24.89
CA ILE A 176 -13.32 52.06 -24.11
C ILE A 176 -13.50 53.17 -25.15
N ASN A 177 -14.74 53.63 -25.29
CA ASN A 177 -15.10 54.78 -26.10
C ASN A 177 -15.85 55.78 -25.20
N ARG A 178 -15.34 57.01 -25.24
CA ARG A 178 -15.80 58.27 -24.60
C ARG A 178 -15.48 58.48 -23.13
#